data_AF-A0A7C5PR92-F1
#
_entry.id   AF-A0A7C5PR92-F1
#
_cell.length_a   1.000
_cell.length_b   1.000
_cell.length_c   1.000
_cell.angle_alpha   90.00
_cell.angle_beta   90.00
_cell.angle_gamma   90.00
#
_symmetry.space_group_name_H-M   'P 1'
#
loop_
_entity.id
_entity.type
_entity.pdbx_description
1 polymer ?
#
loop_
_entity_poly.entity_id
_entity_poly.type
_entity_poly.pdbx_seq_one_letter_code
_entity_poly.pdbx_strand_id
1 'polypeptide(L)'
;MGAFLLLFLIILVIVLVVQAIVLAWAIGVGWLLTLFLPFSLFEGALLGIISAGMVAFALQRILSSEISPFSDYDDDDDEGELFDVLDSYEVIPENRFYKDKTGKTWEAWVKHEIANGIYEEMQDSDITFASMGKQQLQELAIRLADIGIAVLKTKAKNRTLRVTVANLRNRMKKINQRPYDDDILELAAEAINDELEYEETIDVIRGKLWRQPCDMFD
;
A
#
# COMPACT_ATOMS: atom_id res chain seq x y z
N MET A 1 25.25 22.62 25.69
CA MET A 1 23.83 22.80 26.07
C MET A 1 23.25 24.13 25.60
N GLY A 2 23.94 25.28 25.80
CA GLY A 2 23.42 26.59 25.39
C GLY A 2 23.21 26.81 23.88
N ALA A 3 24.09 26.29 23.03
CA ALA A 3 23.98 26.46 21.57
C ALA A 3 22.77 25.72 20.95
N PHE A 4 22.44 24.54 21.47
CA PHE A 4 21.28 23.76 21.01
C PHE A 4 19.96 24.44 21.39
N LEU A 5 19.87 24.98 22.61
CA LEU A 5 18.68 25.69 23.07
C LEU A 5 18.48 26.99 22.27
N LEU A 6 19.55 27.71 21.94
CA LEU A 6 19.49 28.89 21.09
C LEU A 6 19.02 28.56 19.67
N LEU A 7 19.54 27.49 19.06
CA LEU A 7 19.14 27.03 17.74
C LEU A 7 17.66 26.60 17.70
N PHE A 8 17.20 25.86 18.70
CA PHE A 8 15.78 25.50 18.83
C PHE A 8 14.88 26.73 18.93
N LEU A 9 15.28 27.74 19.72
CA LEU A 9 14.51 28.97 19.90
C LEU A 9 14.43 29.79 18.59
N ILE A 10 15.51 29.83 17.81
CA ILE A 10 15.52 30.46 16.49
C ILE A 10 14.55 29.75 15.54
N ILE A 11 14.59 28.41 15.47
CA ILE A 11 13.67 27.63 14.63
C ILE A 11 12.22 27.89 15.04
N LEU A 12 11.92 27.87 16.35
CA LEU A 12 10.57 28.14 16.86
C LEU A 12 10.06 29.53 16.43
N VAL A 13 10.91 30.56 16.53
CA VAL A 13 10.54 31.92 16.12
C VAL A 13 10.28 31.98 14.61
N ILE A 14 11.09 31.31 13.79
CA ILE A 14 10.88 31.25 12.34
C ILE A 14 9.54 30.59 12.03
N VAL A 15 9.22 29.45 12.66
CA VAL A 15 7.93 28.75 12.46
C VAL A 15 6.75 29.66 12.82
N LEU A 16 6.83 30.36 13.95
CA LEU A 16 5.77 31.29 14.38
C LEU A 16 5.59 32.46 13.41
N VAL A 17 6.68 33.03 12.89
CA VAL A 17 6.64 34.12 11.92
C VAL A 17 6.04 33.66 10.60
N VAL A 18 6.46 32.50 10.09
CA VAL A 18 5.90 31.92 8.86
C VAL A 18 4.40 31.67 9.03
N GLN A 19 3.98 31.12 10.17
CA GLN A 19 2.56 30.87 10.46
C GLN A 19 1.75 32.17 10.52
N ALA A 20 2.29 33.22 11.14
CA ALA A 20 1.66 34.53 11.19
C ALA A 20 1.47 35.15 9.79
N ILE A 21 2.47 35.03 8.91
CA ILE A 21 2.41 35.51 7.52
C ILE A 21 1.32 34.75 6.75
N VAL A 22 1.28 33.42 6.87
CA VAL A 22 0.27 32.58 6.21
C VAL A 22 -1.14 32.96 6.66
N LEU A 23 -1.34 33.16 7.97
CA LEU A 23 -2.63 33.59 8.52
C LEU A 23 -3.03 34.99 8.05
N ALA A 24 -2.10 35.95 8.06
CA ALA A 24 -2.35 37.30 7.57
C ALA A 24 -2.76 37.28 6.09
N TRP A 25 -2.12 36.44 5.28
CA TRP A 25 -2.45 36.29 3.87
C TRP A 25 -3.83 35.63 3.67
N ALA A 26 -4.14 34.58 4.42
CA ALA A 26 -5.45 33.92 4.36
C ALA A 26 -6.59 34.88 4.74
N ILE A 27 -6.41 35.69 5.79
CA ILE A 27 -7.36 36.72 6.19
C ILE A 27 -7.50 37.78 5.10
N GLY A 28 -6.38 38.24 4.52
CA GLY A 28 -6.38 39.23 3.44
C GLY A 28 -7.10 38.75 2.19
N VAL A 29 -6.84 37.51 1.76
CA VAL A 29 -7.53 36.89 0.61
C VAL A 29 -9.00 36.68 0.91
N GLY A 30 -9.35 36.20 2.12
CA GLY A 30 -10.73 36.04 2.55
C GLY A 30 -11.49 37.37 2.53
N TRP A 31 -10.91 38.42 3.09
CA TRP A 31 -11.48 39.77 3.04
C TRP A 31 -11.65 40.27 1.60
N LEU A 32 -10.65 40.08 0.74
CA LEU A 32 -10.72 40.49 -0.67
C LEU A 32 -11.81 39.71 -1.43
N LEU A 33 -11.98 38.41 -1.17
CA LEU A 33 -13.04 37.61 -1.77
C LEU A 33 -14.44 38.09 -1.36
N THR A 34 -14.63 38.59 -0.13
CA THR A 34 -15.92 39.16 0.30
C THR A 34 -16.29 40.44 -0.44
N LEU A 35 -15.33 41.13 -1.07
CA LEU A 35 -15.61 42.32 -1.89
C LEU A 35 -16.14 41.98 -3.28
N PHE A 36 -15.76 40.81 -3.83
CA PHE A 36 -16.12 40.41 -5.19
C PHE A 36 -17.27 39.40 -5.26
N LEU A 37 -17.50 38.64 -4.18
CA LEU A 37 -18.52 37.61 -4.14
C LEU A 37 -19.44 37.84 -2.93
N PRO A 38 -20.78 37.86 -3.12
CA PRO A 38 -21.74 38.08 -2.06
C PRO A 38 -21.95 36.80 -1.23
N PHE A 39 -20.86 36.22 -0.72
CA PHE A 39 -20.94 35.07 0.17
C PHE A 39 -21.44 35.52 1.55
N SER A 40 -22.36 34.74 2.11
CA SER A 40 -22.68 34.85 3.52
C SER A 40 -21.46 34.43 4.36
N LEU A 41 -21.34 34.96 5.59
CA LEU A 41 -20.28 34.56 6.54
C LEU A 41 -20.24 33.03 6.76
N PHE A 42 -21.40 32.37 6.64
CA PHE A 42 -21.53 30.93 6.72
C PHE A 42 -20.87 30.20 5.53
N GLU A 43 -21.14 30.63 4.29
CA GLU A 43 -20.55 30.02 3.09
C GLU A 43 -19.03 30.21 3.03
N GLY A 44 -18.54 31.37 3.49
CA GLY A 44 -17.11 31.63 3.61
C GLY A 44 -16.43 30.69 4.61
N ALA A 45 -17.06 30.47 5.78
CA ALA A 45 -16.55 29.52 6.77
C ALA A 45 -16.57 28.07 6.25
N LEU A 46 -17.63 27.68 5.54
CA LEU A 46 -17.76 26.34 4.95
C LEU A 46 -16.67 26.09 3.88
N LEU A 47 -16.45 27.06 2.99
CA LEU A 47 -15.37 26.99 1.99
C LEU A 47 -13.99 26.94 2.66
N GLY A 48 -13.80 27.64 3.77
CA GLY A 48 -12.57 27.58 4.56
C GLY A 48 -12.29 26.18 5.10
N ILE A 49 -13.30 25.51 5.66
CA ILE A 49 -13.17 24.14 6.17
C ILE A 49 -12.84 23.16 5.04
N ILE A 50 -13.54 23.25 3.90
CA ILE A 50 -13.30 22.39 2.73
C ILE A 50 -11.88 22.60 2.18
N SER A 51 -11.46 23.87 2.06
CA SER A 51 -10.13 24.23 1.56
C SER A 51 -9.03 23.75 2.51
N ALA A 52 -9.23 23.89 3.83
CA ALA A 52 -8.28 23.37 4.83
C ALA A 52 -8.13 21.85 4.73
N GLY A 53 -9.24 21.11 4.54
CA GLY A 53 -9.21 19.67 4.31
C GLY A 53 -8.45 19.29 3.03
N MET A 54 -8.65 20.03 1.94
CA MET A 54 -7.92 19.82 0.68
C MET A 54 -6.42 20.12 0.82
N VAL A 55 -6.06 21.20 1.51
CA VAL A 55 -4.65 21.57 1.76
C VAL A 55 -3.99 20.54 2.67
N ALA A 56 -4.67 20.07 3.71
CA ALA A 56 -4.17 19.01 4.59
C ALA A 56 -3.95 17.69 3.83
N PHE A 57 -4.90 17.30 2.98
CA PHE A 57 -4.77 16.12 2.12
C PHE A 57 -3.62 16.26 1.11
N ALA A 58 -3.47 17.43 0.49
CA ALA A 58 -2.37 17.71 -0.42
C ALA A 58 -1.02 17.72 0.30
N LEU A 59 -0.93 18.32 1.48
CA LEU A 59 0.27 18.30 2.32
C LEU A 59 0.62 16.89 2.77
N GLN A 60 -0.37 16.10 3.20
CA GLN A 60 -0.15 14.70 3.54
C GLN A 60 0.40 13.95 2.33
N ARG A 61 -0.17 14.15 1.13
CA ARG A 61 0.33 13.53 -0.09
C ARG A 61 1.73 14.00 -0.48
N ILE A 62 2.07 15.27 -0.26
CA ILE A 62 3.41 15.83 -0.54
C ILE A 62 4.43 15.35 0.48
N LEU A 63 4.06 15.26 1.77
CA LEU A 63 4.92 14.76 2.84
C LEU A 63 5.11 13.24 2.76
N SER A 64 4.11 12.52 2.26
CA SER A 64 4.17 11.08 1.98
C SER A 64 4.77 10.76 0.62
N SER A 65 4.87 11.72 -0.30
CA SER A 65 5.67 11.55 -1.51
C SER A 65 7.10 11.91 -1.18
N GLU A 66 8.00 10.94 -1.18
CA GLU A 66 9.45 11.16 -1.16
C GLU A 66 9.87 11.95 -2.40
N ILE A 67 9.76 13.27 -2.33
CA ILE A 67 10.38 14.19 -3.27
C ILE A 67 11.15 15.17 -2.40
N SER A 68 12.36 14.77 -2.00
CA SER A 68 13.34 15.68 -1.41
C SER A 68 13.85 16.60 -2.53
N PRO A 69 13.61 17.92 -2.47
CA PRO A 69 14.03 18.85 -3.51
C PRO A 69 15.45 19.38 -3.28
N PHE A 70 16.21 18.77 -2.37
CA PHE A 70 17.61 19.09 -2.10
C PHE A 70 18.49 17.86 -2.43
N SER A 71 18.69 17.59 -3.71
CA SER A 71 19.85 16.82 -4.18
C SER A 71 20.38 17.47 -5.46
N ASP A 72 20.94 18.66 -5.30
CA ASP A 72 21.87 19.22 -6.30
C ASP A 72 23.28 18.82 -5.87
N TYR A 73 23.88 17.94 -6.68
CA TYR A 73 25.31 17.64 -6.83
C TYR A 73 26.10 17.29 -5.55
N ASP A 74 26.33 15.99 -5.35
CA ASP A 74 27.69 15.44 -5.33
C ASP A 74 27.65 13.93 -5.65
N ASP A 75 28.31 13.57 -6.75
CA ASP A 75 28.81 12.22 -7.04
C ASP A 75 29.84 11.87 -5.96
N ASP A 76 29.44 11.17 -4.90
CA ASP A 76 30.36 10.42 -4.05
C ASP A 76 29.60 9.23 -3.41
N ASP A 77 29.72 8.08 -4.06
CA ASP A 77 29.87 6.74 -3.46
C ASP A 77 29.23 6.50 -2.08
N ASP A 78 27.89 6.43 -1.99
CA ASP A 78 27.23 5.75 -0.85
C ASP A 78 25.88 5.11 -1.27
N GLU A 79 25.90 4.34 -2.37
CA GLU A 79 24.88 3.33 -2.68
C GLU A 79 25.06 2.09 -1.79
N GLY A 80 24.94 2.26 -0.47
CA GLY A 80 25.33 1.23 0.49
C GLY A 80 24.26 0.67 1.41
N GLU A 81 23.19 1.42 1.74
CA GLU A 81 22.39 1.04 2.94
C GLU A 81 20.86 1.13 2.81
N LEU A 82 20.28 1.65 1.71
CA LEU A 82 18.81 1.64 1.55
C LEU A 82 18.28 0.40 0.80
N PHE A 83 19.16 -0.36 0.14
CA PHE A 83 18.78 -1.60 -0.55
C PHE A 83 18.74 -2.83 0.37
N ASP A 84 19.25 -2.72 1.60
CA ASP A 84 19.37 -3.86 2.54
C ASP A 84 18.11 -4.07 3.42
N VAL A 85 17.11 -3.17 3.32
CA VAL A 85 15.83 -3.30 4.06
C VAL A 85 14.79 -4.14 3.30
N LEU A 86 14.83 -4.13 1.96
CA LEU A 86 13.97 -4.99 1.13
C LEU A 86 14.38 -6.47 1.20
N ASP A 87 15.62 -6.78 1.56
CA ASP A 87 16.11 -8.15 1.76
C ASP A 87 15.75 -8.74 3.14
N SER A 88 15.00 -8.01 3.98
CA SER A 88 14.68 -8.44 5.34
C SER A 88 13.40 -9.27 5.47
N TYR A 89 12.51 -9.26 4.47
CA TYR A 89 11.28 -10.04 4.53
C TYR A 89 11.55 -11.51 4.22
N GLU A 90 11.04 -12.37 5.09
CA GLU A 90 11.19 -13.80 4.86
C GLU A 90 10.25 -14.24 3.73
N VAL A 91 10.78 -15.01 2.78
CA VAL A 91 10.00 -15.59 1.67
C VAL A 91 9.53 -16.99 2.04
N ILE A 92 8.33 -17.37 1.61
CA ILE A 92 7.81 -18.73 1.72
C ILE A 92 8.60 -19.62 0.75
N PRO A 93 9.26 -20.70 1.22
CA PRO A 93 10.07 -21.53 0.34
C PRO A 93 9.28 -22.11 -0.84
N GLU A 94 9.85 -22.06 -2.04
CA GLU A 94 9.21 -22.53 -3.28
C GLU A 94 8.73 -23.99 -3.23
N ASN A 95 9.44 -24.84 -2.47
CA ASN A 95 9.10 -26.25 -2.27
C ASN A 95 7.72 -26.47 -1.60
N ARG A 96 7.11 -25.41 -1.08
CA ARG A 96 5.74 -25.38 -0.54
C ARG A 96 4.67 -25.34 -1.64
N PHE A 97 5.02 -24.88 -2.84
CA PHE A 97 4.09 -24.68 -3.96
C PHE A 97 4.22 -25.78 -5.02
N TYR A 98 5.41 -26.35 -5.18
CA TYR A 98 5.65 -27.48 -6.09
C TYR A 98 6.76 -28.40 -5.57
N LYS A 99 6.72 -29.69 -5.95
CA LYS A 99 7.70 -30.71 -5.47
C LYS A 99 8.82 -31.01 -6.46
N ASP A 100 8.53 -30.86 -7.75
CA ASP A 100 9.43 -31.22 -8.84
C ASP A 100 9.22 -30.28 -10.03
N LYS A 101 10.06 -30.43 -11.07
CA LYS A 101 10.01 -29.60 -12.28
C LYS A 101 8.67 -29.68 -13.02
N THR A 102 7.92 -30.78 -12.90
CA THR A 102 6.59 -30.90 -13.53
C THR A 102 5.51 -30.14 -12.78
N GLY A 103 5.74 -29.86 -11.49
CA GLY A 103 4.91 -28.99 -10.67
C GLY A 103 5.16 -27.48 -10.85
N LYS A 104 6.28 -27.09 -11.50
CA LYS A 104 6.57 -25.70 -11.89
C LYS A 104 5.58 -25.25 -12.98
N THR A 105 4.41 -24.80 -12.57
CA THR A 105 3.33 -24.32 -13.45
C THR A 105 3.04 -22.86 -13.17
N TRP A 106 2.41 -22.16 -14.13
CA TRP A 106 2.04 -20.75 -13.92
C TRP A 106 1.06 -20.57 -12.75
N GLU A 107 0.19 -21.56 -12.48
CA GLU A 107 -0.64 -21.53 -11.27
C GLU A 107 0.20 -21.61 -9.99
N ALA A 108 1.22 -22.46 -9.96
CA ALA A 108 2.12 -22.55 -8.80
C ALA A 108 2.91 -21.26 -8.61
N TRP A 109 3.36 -20.63 -9.71
CA TRP A 109 4.08 -19.35 -9.68
C TRP A 109 3.18 -18.21 -9.19
N VAL A 110 2.02 -17.98 -9.82
CA VAL A 110 1.12 -16.90 -9.35
C VAL A 110 0.66 -17.15 -7.91
N LYS A 111 0.48 -18.42 -7.50
CA LYS A 111 0.17 -18.74 -6.10
C LYS A 111 1.34 -18.41 -5.17
N HIS A 112 2.58 -18.64 -5.60
CA HIS A 112 3.79 -18.29 -4.86
C HIS A 112 3.88 -16.78 -4.65
N GLU A 113 3.80 -16.00 -5.73
CA GLU A 113 3.85 -14.52 -5.67
C GLU A 113 2.76 -13.97 -4.74
N ILE A 114 1.49 -14.34 -4.98
CA ILE A 114 0.38 -13.89 -4.14
C ILE A 114 0.56 -14.30 -2.67
N ALA A 115 1.04 -15.51 -2.40
CA ALA A 115 1.25 -15.95 -1.01
C ALA A 115 2.38 -15.18 -0.33
N ASN A 116 3.44 -14.82 -1.06
CA ASN A 116 4.52 -14.01 -0.52
C ASN A 116 4.09 -12.56 -0.29
N GLY A 117 3.39 -11.93 -1.23
CA GLY A 117 2.84 -10.58 -1.02
C GLY A 117 1.91 -10.53 0.20
N ILE A 118 1.02 -11.53 0.37
CA ILE A 118 0.18 -11.62 1.58
C ILE A 118 1.03 -11.82 2.85
N TYR A 119 2.10 -12.61 2.78
CA TYR A 119 2.96 -12.90 3.93
C TYR A 119 3.84 -11.70 4.32
N GLU A 120 4.30 -10.93 3.36
CA GLU A 120 5.02 -9.67 3.54
C GLU A 120 4.13 -8.66 4.26
N GLU A 121 2.91 -8.41 3.76
CA GLU A 121 1.93 -7.55 4.43
C GLU A 121 1.61 -8.00 5.86
N MET A 122 1.57 -9.31 6.12
CA MET A 122 1.38 -9.84 7.47
C MET A 122 2.58 -9.62 8.38
N GLN A 123 3.81 -9.61 7.84
CA GLN A 123 5.04 -9.34 8.58
C GLN A 123 5.14 -7.86 8.93
N ASP A 124 4.66 -6.98 8.05
CA ASP A 124 4.63 -5.52 8.27
C ASP A 124 3.48 -5.07 9.20
N SER A 125 2.43 -5.89 9.33
CA SER A 125 1.29 -5.59 10.19
C SER A 125 1.58 -5.85 11.68
N ASP A 126 1.86 -4.78 12.41
CA ASP A 126 2.25 -4.78 13.84
C ASP A 126 1.22 -5.40 14.83
N ILE A 127 -0.06 -5.55 14.46
CA ILE A 127 -1.14 -5.75 15.46
C ILE A 127 -1.95 -7.04 15.25
N THR A 128 -2.36 -7.34 14.02
CA THR A 128 -3.30 -8.45 13.77
C THR A 128 -2.65 -9.82 13.93
N PHE A 129 -1.34 -9.92 13.69
CA PHE A 129 -0.64 -11.20 13.54
C PHE A 129 0.39 -11.50 14.64
N ALA A 130 0.60 -10.57 15.59
CA ALA A 130 1.64 -10.64 16.62
C ALA A 130 1.61 -11.93 17.48
N SER A 131 0.47 -12.63 17.54
CA SER A 131 0.32 -13.88 18.30
C SER A 131 0.57 -15.16 17.48
N MET A 132 0.66 -15.08 16.16
CA MET A 132 0.86 -16.24 15.30
C MET A 132 2.36 -16.51 15.10
N GLY A 133 2.75 -17.77 15.19
CA GLY A 133 4.12 -18.15 14.82
C GLY A 133 4.33 -18.06 13.31
N LYS A 134 5.58 -17.81 12.88
CA LYS A 134 6.01 -17.79 11.47
C LYS A 134 5.32 -18.82 10.59
N GLN A 135 5.38 -20.10 10.97
CA GLN A 135 4.79 -21.18 10.18
C GLN A 135 3.28 -21.02 10.01
N GLN A 136 2.56 -20.56 11.03
CA GLN A 136 1.11 -20.35 10.97
C GLN A 136 0.75 -19.20 10.01
N LEU A 137 1.57 -18.15 9.97
CA LEU A 137 1.40 -17.04 9.03
C LEU A 137 1.62 -17.51 7.59
N GLN A 138 2.67 -18.29 7.33
CA GLN A 138 2.88 -18.88 6.01
C GLN A 138 1.71 -19.78 5.60
N GLU A 139 1.19 -20.63 6.49
CA GLU A 139 0.00 -21.45 6.18
C GLU A 139 -1.26 -20.61 5.94
N LEU A 140 -1.40 -19.47 6.62
CA LEU A 140 -2.51 -18.57 6.42
C LEU A 140 -2.41 -17.87 5.06
N ALA A 141 -1.25 -17.31 4.73
CA ALA A 141 -0.96 -16.67 3.46
C ALA A 141 -1.18 -17.62 2.27
N ILE A 142 -0.66 -18.85 2.33
CA ILE A 142 -0.87 -19.88 1.30
C ILE A 142 -2.36 -20.19 1.11
N ARG A 143 -3.14 -20.33 2.21
CA ARG A 143 -4.58 -20.60 2.13
C ARG A 143 -5.35 -19.42 1.55
N LEU A 144 -4.98 -18.18 1.88
CA LEU A 144 -5.58 -16.98 1.32
C LEU A 144 -5.24 -16.83 -0.16
N ALA A 145 -4.01 -17.14 -0.56
CA ALA A 145 -3.61 -17.22 -1.96
C ALA A 145 -4.43 -18.25 -2.74
N ASP A 146 -4.67 -19.45 -2.19
CA ASP A 146 -5.55 -20.46 -2.81
C ASP A 146 -6.97 -19.93 -3.06
N ILE A 147 -7.52 -19.19 -2.10
CA ILE A 147 -8.83 -18.55 -2.22
C ILE A 147 -8.78 -17.45 -3.30
N GLY A 148 -7.74 -16.63 -3.30
CA GLY A 148 -7.47 -15.56 -4.27
C GLY A 148 -7.37 -16.08 -5.70
N ILE A 149 -6.51 -17.07 -5.95
CA ILE A 149 -6.37 -17.77 -7.23
C ILE A 149 -7.72 -18.28 -7.72
N ALA A 150 -8.51 -18.90 -6.83
CA ALA A 150 -9.81 -19.41 -7.21
C ALA A 150 -10.80 -18.30 -7.58
N VAL A 151 -10.73 -17.14 -6.95
CA VAL A 151 -11.48 -15.94 -7.34
C VAL A 151 -11.00 -15.44 -8.71
N LEU A 152 -9.69 -15.27 -8.91
CA LEU A 152 -9.08 -14.78 -10.15
C LEU A 152 -9.43 -15.67 -11.35
N LYS A 153 -9.39 -16.99 -11.18
CA LYS A 153 -9.83 -17.97 -12.20
C LYS A 153 -11.26 -17.75 -12.67
N THR A 154 -12.18 -17.38 -11.76
CA THR A 154 -13.56 -17.05 -12.14
C THR A 154 -13.68 -15.68 -12.82
N LYS A 155 -12.78 -14.75 -12.48
CA LYS A 155 -12.74 -13.38 -13.00
C LYS A 155 -11.95 -13.23 -14.31
N ALA A 156 -11.26 -14.27 -14.79
CA ALA A 156 -10.42 -14.22 -15.99
C ALA A 156 -11.13 -13.66 -17.25
N LYS A 157 -12.47 -13.71 -17.32
CA LYS A 157 -13.26 -13.15 -18.43
C LYS A 157 -13.79 -11.73 -18.17
N ASN A 158 -13.66 -11.22 -16.96
CA ASN A 158 -14.19 -9.93 -16.56
C ASN A 158 -13.26 -8.82 -17.04
N ARG A 159 -13.84 -7.64 -17.31
CA ARG A 159 -13.05 -6.45 -17.67
C ARG A 159 -12.10 -6.02 -16.55
N THR A 160 -12.50 -6.23 -15.29
CA THR A 160 -11.72 -5.91 -14.10
C THR A 160 -11.34 -7.16 -13.33
N LEU A 161 -10.04 -7.33 -13.06
CA LEU A 161 -9.52 -8.44 -12.27
C LEU A 161 -9.53 -8.18 -10.76
N ARG A 162 -9.80 -6.93 -10.35
CA ARG A 162 -9.83 -6.49 -8.94
C ARG A 162 -10.53 -7.49 -8.02
N VAL A 163 -9.82 -7.95 -7.00
CA VAL A 163 -10.30 -8.79 -5.91
C VAL A 163 -10.81 -7.90 -4.78
N THR A 164 -11.84 -8.36 -4.09
CA THR A 164 -12.46 -7.61 -2.99
C THR A 164 -12.75 -8.58 -1.84
N VAL A 165 -12.87 -8.07 -0.62
CA VAL A 165 -13.25 -8.84 0.57
C VAL A 165 -14.51 -9.67 0.31
N ALA A 166 -15.52 -9.09 -0.34
CA ALA A 166 -16.74 -9.79 -0.70
C ALA A 166 -16.48 -10.99 -1.63
N ASN A 167 -15.54 -10.88 -2.57
CA ASN A 167 -15.17 -11.99 -3.45
C ASN A 167 -14.53 -13.14 -2.66
N LEU A 168 -13.57 -12.82 -1.78
CA LEU A 168 -12.89 -13.79 -0.91
C LEU A 168 -13.89 -14.48 0.01
N ARG A 169 -14.71 -13.71 0.73
CA ARG A 169 -15.75 -14.21 1.63
C ARG A 169 -16.75 -15.12 0.91
N ASN A 170 -17.20 -14.74 -0.28
CA ASN A 170 -18.08 -15.56 -1.09
C ASN A 170 -17.41 -16.85 -1.55
N ARG A 171 -16.10 -16.81 -1.87
CA ARG A 171 -15.35 -18.01 -2.24
C ARG A 171 -15.18 -18.96 -1.06
N MET A 172 -14.84 -18.45 0.13
CA MET A 172 -14.75 -19.23 1.37
C MET A 172 -16.08 -19.92 1.70
N LYS A 173 -17.20 -19.19 1.62
CA LYS A 173 -18.55 -19.77 1.80
C LYS A 173 -18.82 -20.90 0.82
N LYS A 174 -18.44 -20.76 -0.45
CA LYS A 174 -18.61 -21.80 -1.48
C LYS A 174 -17.84 -23.09 -1.19
N ILE A 175 -16.74 -23.01 -0.43
CA ILE A 175 -15.94 -24.18 -0.01
C ILE A 175 -16.24 -24.61 1.44
N ASN A 176 -17.35 -24.14 2.03
CA ASN A 176 -17.76 -24.40 3.41
C ASN A 176 -16.71 -24.04 4.47
N GLN A 177 -15.87 -23.04 4.19
CA GLN A 177 -14.91 -22.50 5.14
C GLN A 177 -15.54 -21.31 5.87
N ARG A 178 -15.36 -21.25 7.20
CA ARG A 178 -15.73 -20.06 7.99
C ARG A 178 -14.87 -18.87 7.50
N PRO A 179 -15.47 -17.72 7.16
CA PRO A 179 -14.71 -16.52 6.82
C PRO A 179 -13.76 -16.13 7.94
N TYR A 180 -12.58 -15.64 7.57
CA TYR A 180 -11.69 -14.94 8.49
C TYR A 180 -12.27 -13.58 8.84
N ASP A 181 -11.64 -12.93 9.82
CA ASP A 181 -11.95 -11.57 10.22
C ASP A 181 -11.66 -10.59 9.08
N ASP A 182 -12.35 -9.45 9.10
CA ASP A 182 -12.40 -8.55 7.95
C ASP A 182 -11.05 -7.89 7.67
N ASP A 183 -10.26 -7.61 8.71
CA ASP A 183 -8.88 -7.12 8.61
C ASP A 183 -7.96 -8.08 7.86
N ILE A 184 -8.02 -9.38 8.15
CA ILE A 184 -7.25 -10.41 7.44
C ILE A 184 -7.66 -10.48 5.97
N LEU A 185 -8.96 -10.34 5.69
CA LEU A 185 -9.49 -10.39 4.32
C LEU A 185 -9.22 -9.10 3.52
N GLU A 186 -9.16 -7.95 4.19
CA GLU A 186 -8.79 -6.67 3.60
C GLU A 186 -7.34 -6.68 3.17
N LEU A 187 -6.43 -7.03 4.09
CA LEU A 187 -5.00 -7.20 3.80
C LEU A 187 -4.77 -8.20 2.65
N ALA A 188 -5.43 -9.35 2.69
CA ALA A 188 -5.29 -10.32 1.60
C ALA A 188 -5.81 -9.78 0.26
N ALA A 189 -6.89 -8.99 0.27
CA ALA A 189 -7.42 -8.41 -0.95
C ALA A 189 -6.52 -7.31 -1.51
N GLU A 190 -5.86 -6.53 -0.65
CA GLU A 190 -4.85 -5.52 -1.00
C GLU A 190 -3.65 -6.18 -1.67
N ALA A 191 -2.95 -7.08 -0.97
CA ALA A 191 -1.81 -7.83 -1.50
C ALA A 191 -2.11 -8.54 -2.84
N ILE A 192 -3.29 -9.18 -2.96
CA ILE A 192 -3.69 -9.81 -4.23
C ILE A 192 -3.84 -8.77 -5.36
N ASN A 193 -4.35 -7.57 -5.06
CA ASN A 193 -4.52 -6.53 -6.08
C ASN A 193 -3.19 -5.88 -6.47
N ASP A 194 -2.25 -5.76 -5.55
CA ASP A 194 -0.91 -5.24 -5.84
C ASP A 194 -0.18 -6.19 -6.79
N GLU A 195 -0.33 -7.51 -6.58
CA GLU A 195 0.15 -8.51 -7.54
C GLU A 195 -0.50 -8.45 -8.93
N LEU A 196 -1.68 -7.82 -9.04
CA LEU A 196 -2.33 -7.58 -10.34
C LEU A 196 -1.80 -6.32 -11.04
N GLU A 197 -0.84 -5.60 -10.47
CA GLU A 197 -0.13 -4.52 -11.16
C GLU A 197 0.93 -5.06 -12.13
N TYR A 198 1.45 -6.27 -11.87
CA TYR A 198 2.39 -6.97 -12.75
C TYR A 198 1.70 -7.56 -14.00
N GLU A 199 2.25 -7.25 -15.18
CA GLU A 199 1.66 -7.63 -16.48
C GLU A 199 1.67 -9.16 -16.67
N GLU A 200 2.72 -9.82 -16.22
CA GLU A 200 2.90 -11.27 -16.27
C GLU A 200 1.77 -12.00 -15.53
N THR A 201 1.42 -11.53 -14.32
CA THR A 201 0.31 -12.07 -13.53
C THR A 201 -1.02 -11.89 -14.28
N ILE A 202 -1.27 -10.72 -14.86
CA ILE A 202 -2.46 -10.45 -15.66
C ILE A 202 -2.54 -11.40 -16.86
N ASP A 203 -1.44 -11.61 -17.57
CA ASP A 203 -1.35 -12.43 -18.78
C ASP A 203 -1.62 -13.91 -18.48
N VAL A 204 -1.08 -14.42 -17.37
CA VAL A 204 -1.40 -15.78 -16.90
C VAL A 204 -2.90 -15.93 -16.65
N ILE A 205 -3.51 -14.95 -15.96
CA ILE A 205 -4.93 -14.99 -15.58
C ILE A 205 -5.81 -14.93 -16.84
N ARG A 206 -5.56 -13.97 -17.73
CA ARG A 206 -6.38 -13.72 -18.93
C ARG A 206 -6.15 -14.78 -20.00
N GLY A 207 -4.89 -15.18 -20.22
CA GLY A 207 -4.48 -16.26 -21.10
C GLY A 207 -4.87 -17.64 -20.59
N LYS A 208 -5.26 -17.75 -19.30
CA LYS A 208 -5.59 -19.01 -18.61
C LYS A 208 -4.46 -20.03 -18.68
N LEU A 209 -3.24 -19.56 -18.51
CA LEU A 209 -2.01 -20.35 -18.63
C LEU A 209 -1.75 -21.27 -17.42
N TRP A 210 -2.68 -21.31 -16.46
CA TRP A 210 -2.61 -22.01 -15.16
C TRP A 210 -1.84 -23.33 -15.14
N ARG A 211 -2.08 -24.22 -16.11
CA ARG A 211 -1.50 -25.58 -16.14
C ARG A 211 -0.28 -25.71 -17.05
N GLN A 212 0.13 -24.65 -17.72
CA GLN A 212 1.31 -24.67 -18.57
C GLN A 212 2.56 -24.63 -17.69
N PRO A 213 3.66 -25.27 -18.13
CA PRO A 213 4.95 -25.14 -17.47
C PRO A 213 5.36 -23.66 -17.35
N CYS A 214 5.99 -23.31 -16.23
CA CYS A 214 6.48 -21.98 -15.95
C CYS A 214 8.00 -22.03 -15.75
N ASP A 215 8.68 -21.09 -16.38
CA ASP A 215 10.13 -20.88 -16.40
C ASP A 215 10.59 -19.77 -15.44
N MET A 216 9.67 -19.08 -14.76
CA MET A 216 9.98 -17.96 -13.85
C MET A 216 10.53 -18.38 -12.47
N PHE A 217 10.66 -19.69 -12.21
CA PHE A 217 11.24 -20.22 -10.96
C PHE A 217 12.76 -20.47 -11.10
N ASP A 218 13.44 -19.88 -12.09
CA ASP A 218 14.84 -20.15 -12.45
C ASP A 218 15.72 -18.89 -12.34
#